data_AF-A0A2A5KJ07-F1
#
_entry.id   AF-A0A2A5KJ07-F1
#
_cell.length_a   1.000
_cell.length_b   1.000
_cell.length_c   1.000
_cell.angle_alpha   90.00
_cell.angle_beta   90.00
_cell.angle_gamma   90.00
#
_symmetry.space_group_name_H-M   'P 1'
#
loop_
_entity.id
_entity.type
_entity.pdbx_description
1 polymer ?
#
loop_
_entity_poly.entity_id
_entity_poly.type
_entity_poly.pdbx_seq_one_letter_code
_entity_poly.pdbx_strand_id
1 'polypeptide(L)' 'MPRMIRFMLTRLATGFAIGSAVGFFVWQNGFAAAGTVESYLAQGLFIYLFASTISMGYLATALLLEE' A
#
# COMPACT_ATOMS: atom_id res chain seq x y z
N MET A 1 7.71 -23.01 6.21
CA MET A 1 7.96 -22.08 5.09
C MET A 1 9.39 -21.55 5.22
N PRO A 2 10.18 -21.49 4.13
CA PRO A 2 11.52 -20.90 4.14
C PRO A 2 11.52 -19.52 4.81
N ARG A 3 12.51 -19.22 5.65
CA ARG A 3 12.58 -17.97 6.43
C ARG A 3 12.47 -16.72 5.55
N MET A 4 13.10 -16.75 4.38
CA MET A 4 13.10 -15.67 3.40
C MET A 4 11.69 -15.36 2.84
N ILE A 5 10.88 -16.38 2.57
CA ILE A 5 9.50 -16.19 2.06
C ILE A 5 8.63 -15.51 3.12
N ARG A 6 8.79 -15.90 4.39
CA ARG A 6 8.07 -15.25 5.50
C ARG A 6 8.52 -13.79 5.65
N PHE A 7 9.82 -13.51 5.56
CA PHE A 7 10.35 -12.15 5.62
C PHE A 7 9.74 -11.27 4.52
N MET A 8 9.85 -11.72 3.25
CA MET A 8 9.30 -10.98 2.11
C MET A 8 7.81 -10.71 2.26
N LEU A 9 7.00 -11.72 2.61
CA LEU A 9 5.55 -11.55 2.81
C LEU A 9 5.21 -10.57 3.93
N THR A 10 5.91 -10.64 5.07
CA THR A 10 5.64 -9.72 6.18
C THR A 10 5.98 -8.29 5.84
N ARG A 11 7.09 -8.04 5.13
CA ARG A 11 7.49 -6.69 4.71
C ARG A 11 6.56 -6.14 3.63
N LEU A 12 6.19 -6.97 2.65
CA LEU A 12 5.20 -6.62 1.64
C LEU A 12 3.87 -6.22 2.30
N ALA A 13 3.33 -7.06 3.18
CA ALA A 13 2.08 -6.78 3.89
C ALA A 13 2.16 -5.50 4.74
N THR A 14 3.31 -5.27 5.40
CA THR A 14 3.52 -4.08 6.23
C THR A 14 3.54 -2.81 5.38
N GLY A 15 4.32 -2.80 4.28
CA GLY A 15 4.36 -1.66 3.37
C GLY A 15 3.02 -1.40 2.70
N PHE A 16 2.28 -2.45 2.33
CA PHE A 16 0.93 -2.32 1.79
C PHE A 16 -0.06 -1.74 2.81
N ALA A 17 0.00 -2.15 4.07
CA ALA A 17 -0.84 -1.62 5.14
C ALA A 17 -0.57 -0.12 5.39
N ILE A 18 0.71 0.27 5.46
CA ILE A 18 1.12 1.68 5.58
C ILE A 18 0.61 2.48 4.38
N GLY A 19 0.87 1.99 3.17
CA GLY A 19 0.44 2.64 1.94
C GLY A 19 -1.08 2.77 1.84
N SER A 20 -1.84 1.78 2.32
CA SER A 20 -3.31 1.85 2.33
C SER A 20 -3.83 2.93 3.26
N ALA A 21 -3.28 3.04 4.47
CA ALA A 21 -3.65 4.07 5.43
C ALA A 21 -3.35 5.49 4.92
N VAL A 22 -2.16 5.68 4.35
CA VAL A 22 -1.75 6.97 3.77
C VAL A 22 -2.56 7.29 2.52
N GLY A 23 -2.76 6.33 1.62
CA GLY A 23 -3.55 6.49 0.40
C GLY A 23 -5.01 6.88 0.70
N PHE A 24 -5.61 6.28 1.73
CA PHE A 24 -6.94 6.68 2.20
C PHE A 24 -6.96 8.11 2.73
N PHE A 25 -5.95 8.50 3.53
CA PHE A 25 -5.84 9.87 4.03
C PHE A 25 -5.66 10.89 2.90
N VAL A 26 -4.82 10.58 1.90
CA VAL A 26 -4.61 11.42 0.71
C VAL A 26 -5.90 11.56 -0.09
N TRP A 27 -6.64 10.47 -0.28
CA TRP A 27 -7.93 10.52 -0.98
C TRP A 27 -8.94 11.44 -0.27
N GLN A 28 -9.07 11.31 1.04
CA GLN A 28 -9.99 12.12 1.84
C GLN A 28 -9.67 13.62 1.79
N ASN A 29 -8.37 13.98 1.80
CA ASN A 29 -7.96 15.39 1.83
C ASN A 29 -7.81 16.02 0.44
N GLY A 30 -7.49 15.25 -0.59
CA GLY A 30 -7.16 15.76 -1.93
C GLY A 30 -8.21 15.48 -3.01
N PHE A 31 -9.03 14.44 -2.86
CA PHE A 31 -9.88 13.92 -3.95
C PHE A 31 -11.34 13.70 -3.57
N ALA A 32 -11.77 13.96 -2.34
CA ALA A 32 -13.14 13.73 -1.87
C ALA A 32 -14.17 14.62 -2.60
N ALA A 33 -14.47 14.27 -3.85
CA ALA A 33 -15.63 14.74 -4.60
C ALA A 33 -16.81 13.80 -4.30
N ALA A 34 -17.90 14.40 -3.84
CA ALA A 34 -19.05 13.73 -3.27
C ALA A 34 -19.70 12.67 -4.19
N GLY A 35 -19.86 11.46 -3.67
CA GLY A 35 -21.16 10.77 -3.72
C GLY A 35 -21.58 10.03 -5.00
N THR A 36 -20.67 9.41 -5.74
CA THR A 36 -21.03 8.46 -6.82
C THR A 36 -20.35 7.10 -6.64
N VAL A 37 -21.01 6.01 -7.08
CA VAL A 37 -20.47 4.63 -6.99
C VAL A 37 -19.11 4.49 -7.68
N GLU A 38 -18.88 5.24 -8.76
CA GLU A 38 -17.60 5.32 -9.45
C GLU A 38 -16.48 5.90 -8.58
N SER A 39 -16.82 6.79 -7.64
CA SER A 39 -15.87 7.35 -6.67
C SER A 39 -15.33 6.27 -5.74
N TYR A 40 -16.12 5.26 -5.36
CA TYR A 40 -15.64 4.13 -4.55
C TYR A 40 -14.70 3.21 -5.32
N LEU A 41 -14.98 2.94 -6.60
CA LEU A 41 -14.09 2.14 -7.44
C LEU A 41 -12.76 2.87 -7.69
N ALA A 42 -12.83 4.16 -8.00
CA ALA A 42 -11.67 5.01 -8.19
C ALA A 42 -10.84 5.13 -6.90
N GLN A 43 -11.49 5.29 -5.74
CA GLN A 43 -10.85 5.30 -4.43
C GLN A 43 -10.11 3.98 -4.17
N GLY A 44 -10.78 2.85 -4.41
CA GLY A 44 -10.18 1.53 -4.23
C GLY A 44 -8.98 1.31 -5.14
N LEU A 45 -9.08 1.65 -6.43
CA LEU A 45 -7.99 1.55 -7.39
C LEU A 45 -6.81 2.47 -7.04
N PHE A 46 -7.09 3.70 -6.64
CA PHE A 46 -6.07 4.65 -6.20
C PHE A 46 -5.33 4.12 -4.98
N ILE A 47 -6.06 3.72 -3.94
CA ILE A 47 -5.48 3.19 -2.69
C ILE A 47 -4.67 1.93 -2.99
N TYR A 48 -5.20 1.01 -3.81
CA TYR A 48 -4.49 -0.22 -4.19
C TYR A 48 -3.17 0.07 -4.91
N LEU A 49 -3.20 0.92 -5.93
CA LEU A 49 -2.01 1.27 -6.70
C LEU A 49 -0.97 1.95 -5.81
N PHE A 50 -1.40 2.94 -5.03
CA PHE A 50 -0.55 3.66 -4.10
C PHE A 50 0.07 2.72 -3.06
N ALA A 51 -0.74 1.88 -2.44
CA ALA A 51 -0.29 0.90 -1.45
C ALA A 51 0.67 -0.13 -2.03
N SER A 52 0.44 -0.59 -3.27
CA SER A 52 1.32 -1.52 -3.97
C SER A 52 2.71 -0.91 -4.22
N THR A 53 2.78 0.37 -4.59
CA THR A 53 4.07 1.06 -4.77
C THR A 53 4.83 1.18 -3.46
N ILE A 54 4.16 1.57 -2.37
CA ILE A 54 4.79 1.66 -1.04
C ILE A 54 5.22 0.28 -0.54
N SER A 55 4.41 -0.75 -0.77
CA SER A 55 4.72 -2.15 -0.45
C SER A 55 6.02 -2.61 -1.10
N MET A 56 6.17 -2.37 -2.41
CA MET A 56 7.40 -2.69 -3.14
C MET A 56 8.61 -1.91 -2.60
N GLY A 57 8.45 -0.61 -2.37
CA GLY A 57 9.52 0.23 -1.82
C GLY A 57 9.97 -0.24 -0.43
N TYR A 58 9.01 -0.52 0.45
CA TYR A 58 9.28 -1.01 1.81
C TYR A 58 9.97 -2.38 1.79
N LEU A 59 9.55 -3.28 0.91
CA LEU A 59 10.22 -4.57 0.72
C LEU A 59 11.65 -4.38 0.20
N ALA A 60 11.86 -3.54 -0.80
CA ALA A 60 13.18 -3.27 -1.36
C ALA A 60 14.14 -2.70 -0.30
N THR A 61 13.69 -1.76 0.53
CA THR A 61 14.47 -1.23 1.64
C THR A 61 14.75 -2.30 2.70
N ALA A 62 13.77 -3.16 3.00
CA ALA A 62 13.97 -4.24 3.95
C ALA A 62 14.99 -5.29 3.47
N LEU A 63 15.00 -5.62 2.18
CA LEU A 63 15.98 -6.52 1.57
C LEU A 63 17.39 -5.90 1.54
N LEU A 64 17.50 -4.59 1.33
CA LEU A 64 18.80 -3.90 1.39
C LEU A 64 19.42 -3.96 2.79
N LEU A 65 18.57 -3.95 3.83
CA LEU A 65 18.97 -4.00 5.24
C LEU A 65 19.04 -5.43 5.80
N GLU A 66 18.76 -6.44 4.99
CA GLU A 66 18.85 -7.86 5.39
C GLU A 66 20.31 -8.30 5.24
N GLU A 67 21.05 -8.39 6.37
CA GLU A 67 22.40 -8.99 6.47
C GLU A 67 22.34 -10.52 6.58
#